data_AF-A0A0M0LBN2-F1
#
_entry.id   AF-A0A0M0LBN2-F1
#
_cell.length_a   1.000
_cell.length_b   1.000
_cell.length_c   1.000
_cell.angle_alpha   90.00
_cell.angle_beta   90.00
_cell.angle_gamma   90.00
#
_symmetry.space_group_name_H-M   'P 1'
#
loop_
_entity.id
_entity.type
_entity.pdbx_description
1 polymer ?
#
loop_
_entity_poly.entity_id
_entity_poly.type
_entity_poly.pdbx_seq_one_letter_code
_entity_poly.pdbx_strand_id
1 'polypeptide(L)'
;MVAFLDSTDEMPSTAVGLLIAREETLKQAGFKRSMYSYLAALFINSDVIPEEEQANKGKELYDAIRKHHPFLTSHEDIPFAVLLSKQEGDIQERATTMNDYFKDLKGNGFYSSDELQWTSQIMTITNAGYNRKLIENVLNVRDYFKKAGIKVKRPHYMVIGLLGAIGAKDELLQKIVSVYYELEQMKLFKWGYKEMILPIAVQLETKHLIETQTGTTMTVLTSIESILQAQQAAMISTAVIVSASTAANSNGSN
;
A
#
# COMPACT_ATOMS: atom_id res chain seq x y z
N MET A 1 -12.89 7.48 -4.17
CA MET A 1 -14.09 7.37 -3.31
C MET A 1 -15.28 6.84 -4.10
N VAL A 2 -15.61 7.38 -5.28
CA VAL A 2 -16.68 6.83 -6.15
C VAL A 2 -16.40 5.39 -6.60
N ALA A 3 -15.17 5.07 -7.04
CA ALA A 3 -14.79 3.69 -7.40
C ALA A 3 -14.83 2.69 -6.22
N PHE A 4 -14.86 3.16 -4.96
CA PHE A 4 -14.98 2.30 -3.78
C PHE A 4 -16.43 1.95 -3.45
N LEU A 5 -17.36 2.84 -3.79
CA LEU A 5 -18.80 2.70 -3.54
C LEU A 5 -19.52 2.00 -4.72
N ASP A 6 -18.90 1.97 -5.90
CA ASP A 6 -19.44 1.34 -7.11
C ASP A 6 -19.29 -0.21 -7.09
N SER A 7 -18.57 -0.75 -6.10
CA SER A 7 -18.35 -2.20 -5.95
C SER A 7 -19.39 -2.91 -5.09
N THR A 8 -20.31 -2.15 -4.48
CA THR A 8 -21.43 -2.67 -3.70
C THR A 8 -22.70 -2.44 -4.50
N ASP A 9 -23.52 -3.47 -4.74
CA ASP A 9 -24.90 -3.35 -5.28
C ASP A 9 -25.85 -2.52 -4.36
N GLU A 10 -25.29 -1.78 -3.40
CA GLU A 10 -25.98 -0.95 -2.43
C GLU A 10 -26.20 0.46 -2.99
N MET A 11 -27.31 1.10 -2.56
CA MET A 11 -27.50 2.51 -2.84
C MET A 11 -26.33 3.33 -2.27
N PRO A 12 -25.80 4.34 -3.00
CA PRO A 12 -24.65 5.12 -2.56
C PRO A 12 -24.79 5.73 -1.16
N SER A 13 -26.01 6.10 -0.75
CA SER A 13 -26.30 6.62 0.60
C SER A 13 -26.08 5.58 1.70
N THR A 14 -26.43 4.32 1.45
CA THR A 14 -26.23 3.21 2.38
C THR A 14 -24.75 2.91 2.55
N ALA A 15 -24.01 2.81 1.43
CA ALA A 15 -22.58 2.53 1.45
C ALA A 15 -21.78 3.64 2.18
N VAL A 16 -22.15 4.91 1.99
CA VAL A 16 -21.57 6.03 2.76
C VAL A 16 -21.93 5.96 4.23
N GLY A 17 -23.18 5.62 4.57
CA GLY A 17 -23.61 5.44 5.95
C GLY A 17 -22.82 4.33 6.67
N LEU A 18 -22.61 3.20 6.00
CA LEU A 18 -21.83 2.07 6.51
C LEU A 18 -20.36 2.45 6.72
N LEU A 19 -19.77 3.18 5.77
CA LEU A 19 -18.40 3.68 5.88
C LEU A 19 -18.21 4.58 7.11
N ILE A 20 -19.15 5.50 7.36
CA ILE A 20 -19.12 6.39 8.53
C ILE A 20 -19.27 5.59 9.83
N ALA A 21 -20.17 4.61 9.85
CA ALA A 21 -20.34 3.75 11.03
C ALA A 21 -19.07 2.96 11.35
N ARG A 22 -18.44 2.33 10.35
CA ARG A 22 -17.18 1.58 10.51
C ARG A 22 -16.01 2.46 10.92
N GLU A 23 -15.95 3.70 10.44
CA GLU A 23 -14.94 4.65 10.91
C GLU A 23 -15.15 5.03 12.39
N GLU A 24 -16.40 5.16 12.84
CA GLU A 24 -16.70 5.39 14.25
C GLU A 24 -16.31 4.16 15.10
N THR A 25 -16.50 2.94 14.60
CA THR A 25 -15.99 1.71 15.26
C THR A 25 -14.47 1.76 15.43
N LEU A 26 -13.73 2.15 14.39
CA LEU A 26 -12.26 2.33 14.49
C LEU A 26 -11.88 3.42 15.51
N LYS A 27 -12.63 4.51 15.55
CA LYS A 27 -12.44 5.58 16.54
C LYS A 27 -12.68 5.08 17.97
N GLN A 28 -13.72 4.27 18.19
CA GLN A 28 -14.01 3.66 19.49
C GLN A 28 -12.91 2.69 19.93
N ALA A 29 -12.29 1.95 19.00
CA ALA A 29 -11.10 1.14 19.24
C ALA A 29 -9.83 1.97 19.54
N GLY A 30 -9.88 3.30 19.43
CA GLY A 30 -8.78 4.20 19.80
C GLY A 30 -7.94 4.72 18.64
N PHE A 31 -8.38 4.55 17.39
CA PHE A 31 -7.77 5.23 16.24
C PHE A 31 -8.16 6.70 16.19
N LYS A 32 -7.25 7.54 15.66
CA LYS A 32 -7.54 8.96 15.40
C LYS A 32 -8.20 9.12 14.03
N ARG A 33 -9.24 9.94 13.98
CA ARG A 33 -9.93 10.28 12.72
C ARG A 33 -8.98 10.96 11.74
N SER A 34 -8.90 10.43 10.53
CA SER A 34 -8.12 10.97 9.41
C SER A 34 -8.61 10.36 8.10
N MET A 35 -8.10 10.83 6.95
CA MET A 35 -8.41 10.15 5.67
C MET A 35 -8.04 8.65 5.69
N TYR A 36 -7.03 8.28 6.48
CA TYR A 36 -6.58 6.90 6.63
C TYR A 36 -7.50 6.05 7.53
N SER A 37 -8.21 6.65 8.50
CA SER A 37 -9.23 5.89 9.26
C SER A 37 -10.44 5.56 8.37
N TYR A 38 -10.85 6.48 7.48
CA TYR A 38 -11.87 6.18 6.47
C TYR A 38 -11.41 5.15 5.45
N LEU A 39 -10.15 5.21 5.00
CA LEU A 39 -9.58 4.17 4.12
C LEU A 39 -9.56 2.81 4.83
N ALA A 40 -9.19 2.75 6.10
CA ALA A 40 -9.19 1.53 6.89
C ALA A 40 -10.61 0.98 7.13
N ALA A 41 -11.61 1.85 7.28
CA ALA A 41 -13.01 1.47 7.46
C ALA A 41 -13.57 0.70 6.24
N LEU A 42 -12.98 0.86 5.05
CA LEU A 42 -13.32 0.05 3.87
C LEU A 42 -12.92 -1.43 4.04
N PHE A 43 -11.98 -1.74 4.92
CA PHE A 43 -11.48 -3.10 5.14
C PHE A 43 -12.15 -3.81 6.32
N ILE A 44 -12.93 -3.08 7.12
CA ILE A 44 -13.77 -3.65 8.17
C ILE A 44 -14.92 -4.42 7.50
N ASN A 45 -15.06 -5.69 7.83
CA ASN A 45 -16.21 -6.50 7.46
C ASN A 45 -16.46 -7.59 8.50
N SER A 46 -17.70 -8.08 8.56
CA SER A 46 -18.11 -9.11 9.52
C SER A 46 -17.98 -10.54 8.99
N ASP A 47 -17.24 -10.75 7.89
CA ASP A 47 -17.20 -12.04 7.18
C ASP A 47 -16.41 -13.11 7.97
N VAL A 48 -15.40 -12.69 8.72
CA VAL A 48 -14.48 -13.57 9.45
C VAL A 48 -14.61 -13.41 10.96
N ILE A 49 -14.67 -12.16 11.43
CA ILE A 49 -14.80 -11.79 12.84
C ILE A 49 -15.73 -10.57 12.97
N PRO A 50 -16.33 -10.32 14.14
CA PRO A 50 -17.13 -9.12 14.36
C PRO A 50 -16.35 -7.82 14.05
N GLU A 51 -17.04 -6.80 13.53
CA GLU A 51 -16.40 -5.53 13.12
C GLU A 51 -15.65 -4.85 14.29
N GLU A 52 -16.23 -4.87 15.49
CA GLU A 52 -15.59 -4.35 16.71
C GLU A 52 -14.33 -5.13 17.08
N GLU A 53 -14.35 -6.45 16.94
CA GLU A 53 -13.19 -7.30 17.19
C GLU A 53 -12.08 -7.01 16.17
N GLN A 54 -12.43 -6.86 14.88
CA GLN A 54 -11.46 -6.50 13.84
C GLN A 54 -10.81 -5.13 14.11
N ALA A 55 -11.61 -4.15 14.55
CA ALA A 55 -11.13 -2.82 14.92
C ALA A 55 -10.15 -2.88 16.11
N ASN A 56 -10.49 -3.64 17.15
CA ASN A 56 -9.64 -3.82 18.33
C ASN A 56 -8.33 -4.56 17.98
N LYS A 57 -8.39 -5.65 17.21
CA LYS A 57 -7.19 -6.35 16.72
C LYS A 57 -6.33 -5.46 15.82
N GLY A 58 -6.97 -4.62 14.99
CA GLY A 58 -6.29 -3.63 14.17
C GLY A 58 -5.52 -2.64 15.03
N LYS A 59 -6.15 -2.16 16.11
CA LYS A 59 -5.49 -1.26 17.07
C LYS A 59 -4.31 -1.94 17.76
N GLU A 60 -4.49 -3.18 18.20
CA GLU A 60 -3.43 -3.96 18.83
C GLU A 60 -2.22 -4.12 17.91
N LEU A 61 -2.45 -4.49 16.65
CA LEU A 61 -1.39 -4.63 15.65
C LEU A 61 -0.70 -3.28 15.37
N TYR A 62 -1.47 -2.20 15.23
CA TYR A 62 -0.93 -0.85 15.06
C TYR A 62 0.02 -0.47 16.20
N ASP A 63 -0.39 -0.72 17.45
CA ASP A 63 0.41 -0.42 18.62
C ASP A 63 1.64 -1.33 18.73
N ALA A 64 1.53 -2.60 18.33
CA ALA A 64 2.66 -3.52 18.27
C ALA A 64 3.70 -3.08 17.22
N ILE A 65 3.28 -2.65 16.03
CA ILE A 65 4.16 -2.08 15.00
C ILE A 65 4.85 -0.82 15.55
N ARG A 66 4.08 0.07 16.19
CA ARG A 66 4.59 1.33 16.76
C ARG A 66 5.65 1.11 17.84
N LYS A 67 5.61 0.00 18.60
CA LYS A 67 6.67 -0.33 19.58
C LYS A 67 8.03 -0.54 18.90
N HIS A 68 8.06 -1.08 17.68
CA HIS A 68 9.30 -1.24 16.92
C HIS A 68 9.73 0.04 16.18
N HIS A 69 8.76 0.84 15.72
CA HIS A 69 9.02 2.01 14.87
C HIS A 69 8.27 3.27 15.34
N PRO A 70 8.53 3.79 16.56
CA PRO A 70 7.70 4.84 17.18
C PRO A 70 7.63 6.16 16.40
N PHE A 71 8.65 6.44 15.59
CA PHE A 71 8.75 7.66 14.78
C PHE A 71 8.28 7.50 13.33
N LEU A 72 8.25 6.28 12.81
CA LEU A 72 7.79 5.99 11.44
C LEU A 72 6.31 5.64 11.43
N THR A 73 5.83 4.90 12.43
CA THR A 73 4.42 4.52 12.50
C THR A 73 3.54 5.75 12.72
N SER A 74 2.68 6.03 11.74
CA SER A 74 1.86 7.25 11.68
C SER A 74 0.40 6.88 11.34
N HIS A 75 -0.43 7.84 10.96
CA HIS A 75 -1.81 7.52 10.56
C HIS A 75 -1.87 6.71 9.24
N GLU A 76 -0.81 6.74 8.43
CA GLU A 76 -0.75 6.07 7.13
C GLU A 76 -0.67 4.54 7.26
N ASP A 77 -0.30 4.03 8.43
CA ASP A 77 -0.24 2.59 8.73
C ASP A 77 -1.59 2.00 9.21
N ILE A 78 -2.56 2.84 9.55
CA ILE A 78 -3.88 2.39 10.05
C ILE A 78 -4.56 1.43 9.06
N PRO A 79 -4.62 1.72 7.74
CA PRO A 79 -5.29 0.84 6.77
C PRO A 79 -4.67 -0.55 6.70
N PHE A 80 -3.34 -0.64 6.75
CA PHE A 80 -2.64 -1.92 6.75
C PHE A 80 -2.87 -2.71 8.05
N ALA A 81 -2.82 -2.04 9.21
CA ALA A 81 -3.05 -2.69 10.48
C ALA A 81 -4.47 -3.29 10.56
N VAL A 82 -5.48 -2.57 10.07
CA VAL A 82 -6.88 -3.04 10.03
C VAL A 82 -7.09 -4.12 8.96
N LEU A 83 -6.43 -4.02 7.81
CA LEU A 83 -6.48 -5.03 6.76
C LEU A 83 -5.89 -6.37 7.25
N LEU A 84 -4.78 -6.31 7.98
CA LEU A 84 -4.04 -7.48 8.46
C LEU A 84 -4.61 -8.08 9.75
N SER A 85 -5.46 -7.35 10.49
CA SER A 85 -5.99 -7.81 11.78
C SER A 85 -6.96 -8.99 11.69
N LYS A 86 -7.54 -9.22 10.52
CA LYS A 86 -8.41 -10.39 10.25
C LYS A 86 -7.65 -11.60 9.71
N GLN A 87 -6.35 -11.46 9.43
CA GLN A 87 -5.55 -12.59 8.95
C GLN A 87 -5.21 -13.51 10.11
N GLU A 88 -5.14 -14.81 9.85
CA GLU A 88 -4.74 -15.81 10.85
C GLU A 88 -3.31 -15.57 11.36
N GLY A 89 -3.05 -16.05 12.58
CA GLY A 89 -1.74 -15.93 13.24
C GLY A 89 -1.72 -14.91 14.39
N ASP A 90 -0.65 -14.96 15.18
CA ASP A 90 -0.50 -14.09 16.35
C ASP A 90 -0.12 -12.66 15.94
N ILE A 91 -0.72 -11.67 16.61
CA ILE A 91 -0.52 -10.25 16.31
C ILE A 91 0.89 -9.80 16.69
N GLN A 92 1.43 -10.30 17.80
CA GLN A 92 2.76 -9.90 18.29
C GLN A 92 3.86 -10.57 17.44
N GLU A 93 3.67 -11.82 17.05
CA GLU A 93 4.52 -12.51 16.08
C GLU A 93 4.54 -11.74 14.76
N ARG A 94 3.36 -11.41 14.22
CA ARG A 94 3.25 -10.65 12.97
C ARG A 94 3.98 -9.31 13.03
N ALA A 95 3.78 -8.53 14.10
CA ALA A 95 4.48 -7.26 14.28
C ALA A 95 6.01 -7.42 14.39
N THR A 96 6.46 -8.48 15.06
CA THR A 96 7.88 -8.84 15.15
C THR A 96 8.43 -9.19 13.77
N THR A 97 7.74 -10.03 13.02
CA THR A 97 8.09 -10.43 11.65
C THR A 97 8.16 -9.24 10.70
N MET A 98 7.24 -8.27 10.80
CA MET A 98 7.30 -7.02 10.03
C MET A 98 8.61 -6.27 10.31
N ASN A 99 8.98 -6.10 11.57
CA ASN A 99 10.22 -5.44 11.95
C ASN A 99 11.47 -6.23 11.51
N ASP A 100 11.41 -7.56 11.50
CA ASP A 100 12.50 -8.39 10.99
C ASP A 100 12.66 -8.25 9.48
N TYR A 101 11.57 -8.25 8.71
CA TYR A 101 11.60 -7.91 7.29
C TYR A 101 12.12 -6.50 7.03
N PHE A 102 11.70 -5.51 7.82
CA PHE A 102 12.20 -4.14 7.72
C PHE A 102 13.72 -4.09 7.90
N LYS A 103 14.25 -4.75 8.93
CA LYS A 103 15.70 -4.81 9.21
C LYS A 103 16.46 -5.53 8.10
N ASP A 104 15.95 -6.65 7.61
CA ASP A 104 16.59 -7.41 6.57
C ASP A 104 16.64 -6.66 5.24
N LEU A 105 15.54 -6.05 4.82
CA LEU A 105 15.51 -5.22 3.62
C LEU A 105 16.45 -4.03 3.77
N LYS A 106 16.48 -3.38 4.94
CA LYS A 106 17.43 -2.31 5.24
C LYS A 106 18.87 -2.77 5.10
N GLY A 107 19.20 -3.93 5.67
CA GLY A 107 20.52 -4.56 5.55
C GLY A 107 20.90 -4.91 4.11
N ASN A 108 19.90 -5.08 3.23
CA ASN A 108 20.09 -5.34 1.81
C ASN A 108 19.98 -4.07 0.94
N GLY A 109 20.13 -2.87 1.50
CA GLY A 109 20.26 -1.62 0.74
C GLY A 109 18.95 -0.91 0.43
N PHE A 110 17.87 -1.22 1.14
CA PHE A 110 16.69 -0.35 1.24
C PHE A 110 16.94 0.73 2.30
N TYR A 111 16.46 1.95 2.06
CA TYR A 111 16.55 3.02 3.05
C TYR A 111 15.37 2.95 4.02
N SER A 112 15.59 3.26 5.29
CA SER A 112 14.49 3.42 6.25
C SER A 112 13.55 4.55 5.81
N SER A 113 12.27 4.21 5.67
CA SER A 113 11.17 5.10 5.32
C SER A 113 9.83 4.43 5.59
N ASP A 114 8.74 5.19 5.49
CA ASP A 114 7.38 4.67 5.65
C ASP A 114 7.07 3.61 4.59
N GLU A 115 7.56 3.81 3.35
CA GLU A 115 7.38 2.81 2.29
C GLU A 115 8.09 1.49 2.59
N LEU A 116 9.23 1.52 3.30
CA LEU A 116 9.89 0.29 3.75
C LEU A 116 9.07 -0.41 4.84
N GLN A 117 8.44 0.36 5.72
CA GLN A 117 7.53 -0.18 6.73
C GLN A 117 6.31 -0.82 6.09
N TRP A 118 5.63 -0.16 5.15
CA TRP A 118 4.50 -0.72 4.42
C TRP A 118 4.89 -1.97 3.62
N THR A 119 6.07 -1.95 3.00
CA THR A 119 6.63 -3.12 2.31
C THR A 119 6.72 -4.32 3.26
N SER A 120 7.24 -4.10 4.48
CA SER A 120 7.34 -5.17 5.48
C SER A 120 5.98 -5.69 5.97
N GLN A 121 4.96 -4.83 6.02
CA GLN A 121 3.60 -5.22 6.38
C GLN A 121 2.97 -6.09 5.31
N ILE A 122 3.11 -5.71 4.02
CA ILE A 122 2.65 -6.49 2.86
C ILE A 122 3.24 -7.89 2.86
N MET A 123 4.51 -8.03 3.25
CA MET A 123 5.18 -9.33 3.27
C MET A 123 4.61 -10.32 4.30
N THR A 124 3.76 -9.88 5.22
CA THR A 124 3.10 -10.77 6.20
C THR A 124 1.68 -11.18 5.80
N ILE A 125 1.13 -10.69 4.69
CA ILE A 125 -0.29 -10.85 4.36
C ILE A 125 -0.80 -12.29 4.50
N THR A 126 -0.05 -13.26 3.98
CA THR A 126 -0.46 -14.66 3.96
C THR A 126 -0.01 -15.44 5.19
N ASN A 127 0.97 -14.92 5.96
CA ASN A 127 1.54 -15.61 7.10
C ASN A 127 2.15 -14.62 8.10
N ALA A 128 1.84 -14.80 9.38
CA ALA A 128 2.43 -14.01 10.47
C ALA A 128 3.93 -14.30 10.67
N GLY A 129 4.38 -15.52 10.34
CA GLY A 129 5.74 -15.98 10.54
C GLY A 129 6.71 -15.53 9.44
N TYR A 130 7.97 -15.36 9.84
CA TYR A 130 9.03 -14.97 8.93
C TYR A 130 9.36 -16.05 7.90
N ASN A 131 9.46 -15.65 6.65
CA ASN A 131 9.89 -16.46 5.52
C ASN A 131 11.01 -15.76 4.74
N ARG A 132 12.22 -16.34 4.79
CA ARG A 132 13.40 -15.82 4.08
C ARG A 132 13.19 -15.73 2.57
N LYS A 133 12.38 -16.62 1.98
CA LYS A 133 12.12 -16.63 0.54
C LYS A 133 11.46 -15.34 0.05
N LEU A 134 10.64 -14.69 0.88
CA LEU A 134 10.02 -13.41 0.54
C LEU A 134 11.07 -12.30 0.41
N ILE A 135 12.10 -12.30 1.25
CA ILE A 135 13.23 -11.36 1.08
C ILE A 135 13.92 -11.60 -0.27
N GLU A 136 14.25 -12.86 -0.59
CA GLU A 136 14.89 -13.19 -1.87
C GLU A 136 14.04 -12.73 -3.06
N ASN A 137 12.73 -12.95 -3.02
CA ASN A 137 11.82 -12.51 -4.07
C ASN A 137 11.82 -10.99 -4.23
N VAL A 138 11.72 -10.23 -3.13
CA VAL A 138 11.76 -8.76 -3.14
C VAL A 138 13.09 -8.24 -3.69
N LEU A 139 14.21 -8.87 -3.34
CA LEU A 139 15.53 -8.52 -3.87
C LEU A 139 15.64 -8.82 -5.37
N ASN A 140 15.12 -9.98 -5.81
CA ASN A 140 15.10 -10.36 -7.21
C ASN A 140 14.30 -9.36 -8.05
N VAL A 141 13.11 -8.96 -7.60
CA VAL A 141 12.28 -7.94 -8.28
C VAL A 141 13.03 -6.61 -8.38
N ARG A 142 13.60 -6.14 -7.27
CA ARG A 142 14.38 -4.89 -7.25
C ARG A 142 15.53 -4.94 -8.25
N ASP A 143 16.28 -6.03 -8.24
CA ASP A 143 17.48 -6.18 -9.07
C ASP A 143 17.13 -6.38 -10.54
N TYR A 144 15.98 -7.01 -10.84
CA TYR A 144 15.41 -7.06 -12.17
C TYR A 144 15.17 -5.65 -12.73
N PHE A 145 14.46 -4.79 -11.99
CA PHE A 145 14.22 -3.41 -12.43
C PHE A 145 15.50 -2.60 -12.57
N LYS A 146 16.47 -2.75 -11.66
CA LYS A 146 17.77 -2.10 -11.77
C LYS A 146 18.52 -2.54 -13.03
N LYS A 147 18.55 -3.83 -13.34
CA LYS A 147 19.17 -4.37 -14.57
C LYS A 147 18.49 -3.86 -15.83
N ALA A 148 17.18 -3.66 -15.78
CA ALA A 148 16.41 -3.05 -16.87
C ALA A 148 16.68 -1.55 -17.06
N GLY A 149 17.43 -0.89 -16.16
CA GLY A 149 17.70 0.56 -16.23
C GLY A 149 16.71 1.44 -15.47
N ILE A 150 15.78 0.83 -14.71
CA ILE A 150 14.79 1.54 -13.91
C ILE A 150 15.40 1.88 -12.54
N LYS A 151 15.45 3.19 -12.22
CA LYS A 151 15.96 3.65 -10.93
C LYS A 151 14.96 3.38 -9.82
N VAL A 152 15.28 2.42 -8.94
CA VAL A 152 14.47 2.12 -7.75
C VAL A 152 14.65 3.21 -6.68
N LYS A 153 13.54 3.79 -6.21
CA LYS A 153 13.46 4.79 -5.13
C LYS A 153 12.45 4.36 -4.06
N ARG A 154 12.40 5.07 -2.94
CA ARG A 154 11.49 4.78 -1.81
C ARG A 154 10.01 4.64 -2.22
N PRO A 155 9.45 5.50 -3.10
CA PRO A 155 8.06 5.34 -3.56
C PRO A 155 7.79 4.01 -4.29
N HIS A 156 8.84 3.32 -4.75
CA HIS A 156 8.72 2.05 -5.46
C HIS A 156 8.75 0.84 -4.51
N TYR A 157 9.14 1.02 -3.24
CA TYR A 157 9.37 -0.11 -2.33
C TYR A 157 8.11 -0.95 -2.15
N MET A 158 6.96 -0.29 -1.98
CA MET A 158 5.70 -0.98 -1.77
C MET A 158 5.31 -1.89 -2.93
N VAL A 159 5.44 -1.42 -4.18
CA VAL A 159 5.11 -2.23 -5.37
C VAL A 159 6.14 -3.33 -5.62
N ILE A 160 7.40 -3.13 -5.24
CA ILE A 160 8.43 -4.19 -5.25
C ILE A 160 8.10 -5.26 -4.20
N GLY A 161 7.67 -4.83 -3.01
CA GLY A 161 7.18 -5.70 -1.94
C GLY A 161 6.02 -6.58 -2.38
N LEU A 162 5.01 -5.96 -2.99
CA LEU A 162 3.84 -6.64 -3.56
C LEU A 162 4.25 -7.71 -4.58
N LEU A 163 5.08 -7.35 -5.57
CA LEU A 163 5.57 -8.27 -6.59
C LEU A 163 6.37 -9.43 -5.98
N GLY A 164 7.17 -9.16 -4.95
CA GLY A 164 7.89 -10.20 -4.22
C GLY A 164 6.96 -11.14 -3.45
N ALA A 165 5.91 -10.60 -2.82
CA ALA A 165 4.91 -11.34 -2.06
C ALA A 165 4.06 -12.26 -2.95
N ILE A 166 3.66 -11.80 -4.14
CA ILE A 166 2.92 -12.63 -5.12
C ILE A 166 3.83 -13.57 -5.93
N GLY A 167 5.15 -13.52 -5.71
CA GLY A 167 6.10 -14.34 -6.44
C GLY A 167 6.13 -14.04 -7.94
N ALA A 168 6.12 -12.75 -8.30
CA ALA A 168 6.13 -12.29 -9.69
C ALA A 168 7.25 -12.95 -10.50
N LYS A 169 6.88 -13.58 -11.62
CA LYS A 169 7.81 -14.24 -12.54
C LYS A 169 8.35 -13.27 -13.58
N ASP A 170 9.46 -13.64 -14.21
CA ASP A 170 10.14 -12.83 -15.24
C ASP A 170 9.20 -12.35 -16.35
N GLU A 171 8.21 -13.15 -16.77
CA GLU A 171 7.24 -12.74 -17.79
C GLU A 171 6.44 -11.50 -17.36
N LEU A 172 5.94 -11.48 -16.12
CA LEU A 172 5.22 -10.32 -15.58
C LEU A 172 6.15 -9.12 -15.43
N LEU A 173 7.37 -9.34 -14.92
CA LEU A 173 8.35 -8.27 -14.77
C LEU A 173 8.76 -7.67 -16.12
N GLN A 174 8.86 -8.49 -17.17
CA GLN A 174 9.12 -8.02 -18.53
C GLN A 174 7.98 -7.15 -19.06
N LYS A 175 6.71 -7.55 -18.86
CA LYS A 175 5.55 -6.73 -19.25
C LYS A 175 5.55 -5.38 -18.53
N ILE A 176 5.80 -5.38 -17.21
CA ILE A 176 5.91 -4.15 -16.40
C ILE A 176 7.01 -3.24 -16.93
N VAL A 177 8.19 -3.79 -17.29
CA VAL A 177 9.29 -3.00 -17.88
C VAL A 177 8.87 -2.40 -19.23
N SER A 178 8.17 -3.15 -20.07
CA SER A 178 7.65 -2.66 -21.35
C SER A 178 6.72 -1.47 -21.15
N VAL A 179 5.72 -1.61 -20.27
CA VAL A 179 4.76 -0.54 -19.96
C VAL A 179 5.45 0.66 -19.30
N TYR A 180 6.42 0.43 -18.41
CA TYR A 180 7.21 1.50 -17.80
C TYR A 180 7.84 2.40 -18.88
N TYR A 181 8.50 1.80 -19.88
CA TYR A 181 9.17 2.57 -20.91
C TYR A 181 8.22 3.23 -21.90
N GLU A 182 7.05 2.63 -22.15
CA GLU A 182 5.98 3.29 -22.92
C GLU A 182 5.48 4.55 -22.21
N LEU A 183 5.16 4.44 -20.91
CA LEU A 183 4.71 5.55 -20.09
C LEU A 183 5.79 6.64 -19.95
N GLU A 184 7.07 6.29 -19.83
CA GLU A 184 8.17 7.27 -19.75
C GLU A 184 8.24 8.20 -20.97
N GLN A 185 7.78 7.74 -22.15
CA GLN A 185 7.76 8.59 -23.35
C GLN A 185 6.64 9.65 -23.34
N MET A 186 5.61 9.47 -22.51
CA MET A 186 4.49 10.40 -22.45
C MET A 186 4.90 11.74 -21.83
N LYS A 187 4.40 12.85 -22.40
CA LYS A 187 4.74 14.21 -21.94
C LYS A 187 4.44 14.44 -20.46
N LEU A 188 3.36 13.85 -19.95
CA LEU A 188 2.93 13.96 -18.55
C LEU A 188 4.06 13.56 -17.59
N PHE A 189 4.72 12.43 -17.85
CA PHE A 189 5.74 11.89 -16.94
C PHE A 189 7.12 12.52 -17.12
N LYS A 190 7.32 13.35 -18.15
CA LYS A 190 8.56 14.14 -18.32
C LYS A 190 8.66 15.29 -17.31
N TRP A 191 7.56 15.70 -16.69
CA TRP A 191 7.47 16.86 -15.79
C TRP A 191 7.29 16.47 -14.30
N GLY A 192 8.29 15.82 -13.70
CA GLY A 192 8.33 15.61 -12.24
C GLY A 192 7.50 14.45 -11.67
N TYR A 193 6.85 13.66 -12.53
CA TYR A 193 6.03 12.50 -12.13
C TYR A 193 6.68 11.14 -12.41
N LYS A 194 8.01 11.10 -12.64
CA LYS A 194 8.71 9.87 -13.05
C LYS A 194 8.57 8.73 -12.03
N GLU A 195 8.51 9.07 -10.75
CA GLU A 195 8.37 8.16 -9.62
C GLU A 195 7.03 7.41 -9.62
N MET A 196 6.02 7.94 -10.33
CA MET A 196 4.71 7.29 -10.45
C MET A 196 4.65 6.26 -11.57
N ILE A 197 5.59 6.30 -12.53
CA ILE A 197 5.57 5.45 -13.72
C ILE A 197 5.58 3.97 -13.30
N LEU A 198 6.53 3.57 -12.45
CA LEU A 198 6.64 2.17 -12.05
C LEU A 198 5.41 1.68 -11.27
N PRO A 199 4.91 2.39 -10.24
CA PRO A 199 3.66 2.01 -9.60
C PRO A 199 2.44 1.92 -10.54
N ILE A 200 2.33 2.79 -11.54
CA ILE A 200 1.25 2.73 -12.54
C ILE A 200 1.43 1.50 -13.44
N ALA A 201 2.65 1.26 -13.94
CA ALA A 201 2.96 0.10 -14.78
C ALA A 201 2.66 -1.22 -14.05
N VAL A 202 3.02 -1.31 -12.76
CA VAL A 202 2.68 -2.47 -11.93
C VAL A 202 1.16 -2.66 -11.86
N GLN A 203 0.39 -1.63 -11.53
CA GLN A 203 -1.07 -1.74 -11.44
C GLN A 203 -1.73 -2.17 -12.76
N LEU A 204 -1.28 -1.61 -13.89
CA LEU A 204 -1.81 -1.99 -15.21
C LEU A 204 -1.58 -3.49 -15.50
N GLU A 205 -0.42 -4.00 -15.12
CA GLU A 205 -0.04 -5.40 -15.35
C GLU A 205 -0.49 -6.36 -14.24
N THR A 206 -0.89 -5.88 -13.06
CA THR A 206 -1.43 -6.75 -11.99
C THR A 206 -2.95 -6.81 -11.99
N LYS A 207 -3.64 -5.83 -12.61
CA LYS A 207 -5.09 -5.75 -12.63
C LYS A 207 -5.76 -7.05 -13.12
N HIS A 208 -5.27 -7.63 -14.21
CA HIS A 208 -5.82 -8.86 -14.78
C HIS A 208 -5.48 -10.13 -13.97
N LEU A 209 -4.38 -10.13 -13.21
CA LEU A 209 -4.06 -11.21 -12.28
C LEU A 209 -5.05 -11.25 -11.12
N ILE A 210 -5.63 -10.09 -10.79
CA ILE A 210 -6.58 -9.93 -9.70
C ILE A 210 -8.00 -10.28 -10.11
N GLU A 211 -8.38 -9.93 -11.33
CA GLU A 211 -9.73 -10.17 -11.87
C GLU A 211 -10.00 -11.65 -12.25
N THR A 212 -8.97 -12.49 -12.36
CA THR A 212 -9.09 -13.86 -12.90
C THR A 212 -9.00 -14.99 -11.87
N GLN A 213 -8.75 -14.70 -10.59
CA GLN A 213 -8.66 -15.70 -9.52
C GLN A 213 -9.56 -15.37 -8.34
N THR A 214 -10.14 -16.39 -7.72
CA THR A 214 -11.01 -16.26 -6.54
C THR A 214 -10.31 -16.80 -5.29
N GLY A 215 -10.37 -16.06 -4.16
CA GLY A 215 -9.85 -16.51 -2.86
C GLY A 215 -9.42 -15.38 -1.92
N THR A 216 -9.21 -15.70 -0.64
CA THR A 216 -8.88 -14.74 0.43
C THR A 216 -7.63 -13.92 0.16
N THR A 217 -6.59 -14.53 -0.41
CA THR A 217 -5.36 -13.82 -0.83
C THR A 217 -5.69 -12.74 -1.85
N MET A 218 -6.67 -12.95 -2.73
CA MET A 218 -7.03 -11.98 -3.75
C MET A 218 -7.72 -10.74 -3.18
N THR A 219 -8.64 -10.93 -2.25
CA THR A 219 -9.31 -9.82 -1.55
C THR A 219 -8.30 -8.91 -0.84
N VAL A 220 -7.23 -9.48 -0.28
CA VAL A 220 -6.17 -8.69 0.35
C VAL A 220 -5.35 -7.94 -0.71
N LEU A 221 -5.03 -8.56 -1.86
CA LEU A 221 -4.32 -7.89 -2.96
C LEU A 221 -5.12 -6.69 -3.51
N THR A 222 -6.44 -6.84 -3.71
CA THR A 222 -7.31 -5.71 -4.11
C THR A 222 -7.34 -4.59 -3.06
N SER A 223 -7.27 -4.96 -1.78
CA SER A 223 -7.18 -3.98 -0.68
C SER A 223 -5.83 -3.25 -0.69
N ILE A 224 -4.72 -3.92 -1.02
CA ILE A 224 -3.42 -3.25 -1.20
C ILE A 224 -3.44 -2.31 -2.40
N GLU A 225 -4.03 -2.71 -3.53
CA GLU A 225 -4.18 -1.82 -4.69
C GLU A 225 -4.95 -0.56 -4.32
N SER A 226 -5.99 -0.72 -3.50
CA SER A 226 -6.77 0.41 -2.95
C SER A 226 -5.92 1.36 -2.12
N ILE A 227 -5.04 0.83 -1.26
CA ILE A 227 -4.09 1.64 -0.48
C ILE A 227 -3.08 2.33 -1.39
N LEU A 228 -2.53 1.60 -2.37
CA LEU A 228 -1.58 2.12 -3.36
C LEU A 228 -2.17 3.27 -4.18
N GLN A 229 -3.42 3.16 -4.61
CA GLN A 229 -4.14 4.23 -5.30
C GLN A 229 -4.33 5.46 -4.40
N ALA A 230 -4.70 5.27 -3.14
CA ALA A 230 -4.87 6.37 -2.19
C ALA A 230 -3.56 7.13 -1.95
N GLN A 231 -2.44 6.42 -1.81
CA GLN A 231 -1.11 7.01 -1.67
C GLN A 231 -0.68 7.78 -2.93
N GLN A 232 -0.97 7.23 -4.12
CA GLN A 232 -0.69 7.93 -5.38
C GLN A 232 -1.51 9.21 -5.54
N ALA A 233 -2.78 9.19 -5.16
CA ALA A 233 -3.61 10.39 -5.18
C ALA A 233 -3.05 11.50 -4.27
N ALA A 234 -2.51 11.14 -3.10
CA ALA A 234 -1.85 12.07 -2.19
C ALA A 234 -0.53 12.63 -2.76
N MET A 235 0.24 11.81 -3.48
CA MET A 235 1.46 12.28 -4.17
C MET A 235 1.14 13.27 -5.31
N ILE A 236 0.08 13.01 -6.08
CA ILE A 236 -0.35 13.89 -7.19
C ILE A 236 -0.84 15.23 -6.64
N SER A 237 -1.67 15.24 -5.59
CA SER A 237 -2.22 16.48 -5.03
C SER A 237 -1.11 17.41 -4.54
N THR A 238 -0.05 16.86 -3.93
CA THR A 238 1.10 17.63 -3.45
C THR A 238 1.91 18.24 -4.59
N ALA A 239 2.14 17.50 -5.68
CA ALA A 239 2.90 17.99 -6.83
C ALA A 239 2.19 19.12 -7.60
N VAL A 240 0.86 19.07 -7.70
CA VAL A 240 0.05 20.13 -8.33
C VAL A 240 0.12 21.44 -7.53
N ILE A 241 0.10 21.36 -6.19
CA ILE A 241 0.22 22.55 -5.32
C ILE A 241 1.58 23.22 -5.51
N VAL A 242 2.67 22.45 -5.54
CA VAL A 242 4.03 23.00 -5.75
C VAL A 242 4.14 23.67 -7.13
N SER A 243 3.63 23.03 -8.17
CA SER A 243 3.67 23.57 -9.55
C SER A 243 2.87 24.87 -9.69
N ALA A 244 1.72 24.98 -9.02
CA ALA A 244 0.90 26.19 -9.00
C ALA A 244 1.58 27.33 -8.22
N SER A 245 2.24 27.02 -7.09
CA SER A 245 2.96 28.03 -6.30
C SER A 245 4.18 28.61 -7.03
N THR A 246 4.87 27.82 -7.87
CA THR A 246 5.96 28.32 -8.72
C THR A 246 5.48 29.21 -9.87
N ALA A 247 4.27 28.98 -10.40
CA ALA A 247 3.66 29.83 -11.43
C ALA A 247 3.15 31.17 -10.86
N ALA A 248 2.75 31.21 -9.58
CA ALA A 248 2.33 32.45 -8.93
C ALA A 248 3.50 33.43 -8.67
N ASN A 249 4.72 32.91 -8.46
CA ASN A 249 5.91 33.76 -8.25
C ASN A 249 6.54 34.30 -9.54
N SER A 250 6.15 33.82 -10.72
CA SER A 250 6.66 34.35 -12.01
C SER A 250 5.90 35.55 -12.56
N ASN A 251 4.82 36.00 -11.90
CA ASN A 251 4.02 37.16 -12.32
C ASN A 251 4.18 38.40 -11.40
N GLY A 252 5.14 38.39 -10.47
CA GLY A 252 5.32 39.44 -9.46
C GLY A 252 6.43 40.47 -9.73
N SER A 253 6.96 40.55 -10.95
CA SER A 253 8.01 41.52 -11.31
C SER A 253 7.80 42.02 -12.73
N ASN A 254 6.97 43.06 -12.86
CA ASN A 254 6.98 44.06 -13.93
C ASN A 254 6.47 45.37 -13.35
#